data_AF-A0A968TQ40-F1
#
_entry.id   AF-A0A968TQ40-F1
#
_cell.length_a   1.000
_cell.length_b   1.000
_cell.length_c   1.000
_cell.angle_alpha   90.00
_cell.angle_beta   90.00
_cell.angle_gamma   90.00
#
_symmetry.space_group_name_H-M   'P 1'
#
loop_
_entity.id
_entity.type
_entity.pdbx_description
1 polymer ?
#
loop_
_entity_poly.entity_id
_entity_poly.type
_entity_poly.pdbx_seq_one_letter_code
_entity_poly.pdbx_strand_id
1 'polypeptide(L)'
;MTLHNQRGQSLIEYVVLVALVGVATIGMVRLLQKSVKVNLANIVHALQSDGRRKESFERVTEDDVRKSDFSDFMNGAAAKK
;
A
#
# COMPACT_ATOMS: atom_id res chain seq x y z
N MET A 1 -27.73 -2.95 45.29
CA MET A 1 -27.42 -3.90 44.20
C MET A 1 -28.27 -3.52 43.00
N THR A 2 -27.77 -2.61 42.15
CA THR A 2 -28.55 -2.04 41.05
C THR A 2 -28.40 -2.92 39.81
N LEU A 3 -29.49 -3.55 39.39
CA LEU A 3 -29.60 -4.27 38.12
C LEU A 3 -29.25 -3.31 36.97
N HIS A 4 -28.06 -3.47 36.39
CA HIS A 4 -27.67 -2.77 35.17
C HIS A 4 -28.19 -3.57 33.97
N ASN A 5 -28.97 -2.94 33.11
CA ASN A 5 -29.55 -3.56 31.91
C ASN A 5 -28.44 -3.87 30.88
N GLN A 6 -27.98 -5.13 30.83
CA GLN A 6 -26.79 -5.57 30.08
C GLN A 6 -26.97 -5.71 28.56
N ARG A 7 -28.18 -5.52 28.01
CA ARG A 7 -28.46 -5.83 26.59
C ARG A 7 -27.85 -4.85 25.59
N GLY A 8 -27.59 -3.60 25.98
CA GLY A 8 -26.94 -2.59 25.13
C GLY A 8 -25.42 -2.49 25.30
N GLN A 9 -24.89 -2.92 26.45
CA GLN A 9 -23.46 -2.82 26.80
C GLN A 9 -22.59 -3.78 25.97
N SER A 10 -23.10 -4.94 25.60
CA SER A 10 -22.36 -5.91 24.77
C SER A 10 -22.22 -5.47 23.30
N LEU A 11 -23.17 -4.69 22.77
CA LEU A 11 -23.15 -4.27 21.37
C LEU A 11 -22.08 -3.20 21.13
N ILE A 12 -21.98 -2.21 22.03
CA ILE A 12 -20.94 -1.19 21.93
C ILE A 12 -19.53 -1.79 22.10
N GLU A 13 -19.38 -2.78 22.97
CA GLU A 13 -18.13 -3.51 23.16
C GLU A 13 -17.71 -4.24 21.88
N TYR A 14 -18.65 -4.92 21.22
CA TYR A 14 -18.39 -5.57 19.94
C TYR A 14 -17.97 -4.56 18.86
N VAL A 15 -18.65 -3.42 18.75
CA VAL A 15 -18.32 -2.38 17.77
C VAL A 15 -16.92 -1.81 18.02
N VAL A 16 -16.55 -1.59 19.28
CA VAL A 16 -15.21 -1.12 19.65
C VAL A 16 -14.15 -2.17 19.29
N LEU A 17 -14.37 -3.45 19.60
CA LEU A 17 -13.44 -4.52 19.22
C LEU A 17 -13.28 -4.63 17.71
N VAL A 18 -14.37 -4.58 16.95
CA VAL A 18 -14.33 -4.61 15.48
C VAL A 18 -13.57 -3.40 14.93
N ALA A 19 -13.79 -2.20 15.48
CA ALA A 19 -13.07 -1.01 15.07
C ALA A 19 -11.55 -1.14 15.32
N LEU A 20 -11.14 -1.68 16.47
CA LEU A 20 -9.73 -1.90 16.80
C LEU A 20 -9.08 -2.93 15.86
N VAL A 21 -9.76 -4.05 15.59
CA VAL A 21 -9.28 -5.06 14.63
C VAL A 21 -9.21 -4.48 13.22
N GLY A 22 -10.18 -3.67 12.81
CA GLY A 22 -10.18 -2.98 11.52
C GLY A 22 -8.97 -2.06 11.35
N VAL A 23 -8.66 -1.23 12.35
CA VAL A 23 -7.48 -0.35 12.30
C VAL A 23 -6.18 -1.17 12.27
N ALA A 24 -6.09 -2.23 13.09
CA ALA A 24 -4.92 -3.11 13.11
C ALA A 24 -4.68 -3.82 11.77
N THR A 25 -5.75 -4.33 11.13
CA THR A 25 -5.66 -5.01 9.83
C THR A 25 -5.24 -4.05 8.71
N ILE A 26 -5.74 -2.80 8.71
CA ILE A 26 -5.29 -1.77 7.74
C ILE A 26 -3.79 -1.51 7.89
N GLY A 27 -3.28 -1.41 9.13
CA GLY A 27 -1.85 -1.26 9.39
C GLY A 27 -1.02 -2.43 8.85
N MET A 28 -1.48 -3.66 9.11
CA MET A 28 -0.81 -4.87 8.65
C MET A 28 -0.79 -4.98 7.12
N VAL A 29 -1.92 -4.68 6.46
CA VAL A 29 -2.01 -4.71 4.98
C VAL A 29 -1.02 -3.74 4.34
N ARG A 30 -0.83 -2.53 4.90
CA ARG A 30 0.16 -1.56 4.39
C ARG A 30 1.59 -2.10 4.47
N LEU A 31 1.94 -2.83 5.53
CA LEU A 31 3.27 -3.44 5.67
C LEU A 31 3.44 -4.59 4.67
N LEU A 32 2.42 -5.43 4.53
CA LEU A 32 2.42 -6.54 3.57
C LEU A 32 2.52 -6.03 2.13
N GLN A 33 1.82 -4.95 1.76
CA GLN A 33 1.91 -4.34 0.43
C GLN A 33 3.35 -3.93 0.06
N LYS A 34 4.10 -3.36 1.01
CA LYS A 34 5.52 -3.02 0.79
C LYS A 34 6.35 -4.26 0.52
N SER A 35 6.16 -5.32 1.32
CA SER A 35 6.88 -6.59 1.15
C SER A 35 6.52 -7.27 -0.18
N VAL A 36 5.24 -7.34 -0.53
CA VAL A 36 4.77 -7.94 -1.79
C VAL A 36 5.31 -7.20 -2.99
N LYS A 37 5.33 -5.86 -2.98
CA LYS A 37 5.91 -5.06 -4.07
C LYS A 37 7.38 -5.38 -4.29
N VAL A 38 8.16 -5.53 -3.21
CA VAL A 38 9.58 -5.90 -3.29
C VAL A 38 9.76 -7.31 -3.84
N ASN A 39 8.99 -8.28 -3.35
CA ASN A 39 9.07 -9.66 -3.83
C ASN A 39 8.66 -9.78 -5.31
N LEU A 40 7.61 -9.06 -5.73
CA LEU A 40 7.20 -9.01 -7.13
C LEU A 40 8.27 -8.36 -8.00
N ALA A 41 8.87 -7.26 -7.57
CA ALA A 41 9.98 -6.63 -8.28
C ALA A 41 11.16 -7.60 -8.45
N ASN A 42 11.52 -8.34 -7.41
CA ASN A 42 12.58 -9.35 -7.48
C ASN A 42 12.27 -10.47 -8.49
N ILE A 43 11.01 -10.95 -8.52
CA ILE A 43 10.57 -11.97 -9.49
C ILE A 43 10.60 -11.41 -10.92
N VAL A 44 10.05 -10.20 -11.13
CA VAL A 44 10.08 -9.55 -12.43
C VAL A 44 11.53 -9.32 -12.89
N HIS A 45 12.43 -8.86 -12.01
CA HIS A 45 13.85 -8.74 -12.32
C HIS A 45 14.49 -10.07 -12.67
N ALA A 46 14.17 -11.16 -11.95
CA ALA A 46 14.69 -12.49 -12.27
C ALA A 46 14.18 -13.00 -13.63
N LEU A 47 12.90 -12.80 -13.94
CA LEU A 47 12.28 -13.19 -15.20
C LEU A 47 12.73 -12.32 -16.38
N GLN A 48 12.95 -11.02 -16.15
CA GLN A 48 13.44 -10.07 -17.14
C GLN A 48 14.95 -10.24 -17.37
N SER A 49 15.67 -10.92 -16.46
CA SER A 49 17.07 -11.30 -16.63
C SER A 49 17.29 -12.52 -17.52
N ASP A 50 16.51 -12.64 -18.60
CA ASP A 50 16.83 -13.56 -19.69
C ASP A 50 18.07 -13.02 -20.43
N GLY A 51 19.24 -13.40 -19.94
CA GLY A 51 20.48 -13.51 -20.72
C GLY A 51 21.48 -12.36 -20.70
N ARG A 52 21.13 -11.06 -20.70
CA ARG A 52 22.15 -9.99 -20.83
C ARG A 52 21.78 -8.64 -20.24
N ARG A 53 22.14 -8.44 -18.96
CA ARG A 53 22.80 -7.26 -18.36
C ARG A 53 22.37 -7.13 -16.91
N LYS A 54 23.33 -7.35 -16.01
CA LYS A 54 23.26 -6.86 -14.63
C LYS A 54 23.34 -5.33 -14.71
N GLU A 55 22.21 -4.65 -14.78
CA GLU A 55 22.17 -3.23 -14.44
C GLU A 55 22.00 -3.13 -12.93
N SER A 56 22.98 -2.50 -12.28
CA SER A 56 23.03 -2.33 -10.84
C SER A 56 21.86 -1.46 -10.39
N PHE A 57 21.13 -1.91 -9.36
CA PHE A 57 20.22 -1.12 -8.51
C PHE A 57 20.09 0.35 -8.94
N GLU A 58 19.15 0.63 -9.85
CA GLU A 58 18.77 2.01 -10.15
C GLU A 58 18.17 2.57 -8.86
N ARG A 59 18.88 3.51 -8.22
CA ARG A 59 18.34 4.26 -7.08
C ARG A 59 17.06 4.92 -7.56
N VAL A 60 15.93 4.55 -6.95
CA VAL A 60 14.63 5.21 -7.18
C VAL A 60 14.85 6.72 -7.08
N THR A 61 14.86 7.37 -8.23
CA THR A 61 15.11 8.80 -8.37
C THR A 61 13.75 9.50 -8.36
N GLU A 62 13.70 10.76 -7.93
CA GLU A 62 12.46 11.55 -7.78
C GLU A 62 11.61 11.57 -9.06
N ASP A 63 12.23 11.37 -10.22
CA ASP A 63 11.56 11.28 -11.52
C ASP A 63 10.64 10.05 -11.65
N ASP A 64 10.95 8.93 -11.00
CA ASP A 64 10.08 7.74 -10.98
C ASP A 64 8.85 7.93 -10.08
N VAL A 65 9.02 8.70 -8.99
CA VAL A 65 7.91 9.10 -8.12
C VAL A 65 7.00 10.08 -8.85
N ARG A 66 7.60 11.03 -9.59
CA ARG A 66 6.89 11.99 -10.44
C ARG A 66 6.21 11.33 -11.66
N LYS A 67 6.69 10.18 -12.15
CA LYS A 67 6.02 9.38 -13.19
C LYS A 67 4.82 8.58 -12.67
N SER A 68 4.90 8.10 -11.43
CA SER A 68 3.79 7.39 -10.78
C SER A 68 2.66 8.33 -10.37
N ASP A 69 2.98 9.60 -10.15
CA ASP A 69 2.01 10.65 -9.93
C ASP A 69 1.66 11.30 -11.27
N PHE A 70 0.41 11.30 -11.70
CA PHE A 70 -0.03 11.86 -12.99
C PHE A 70 0.19 13.39 -13.14
N SER A 71 0.93 13.99 -12.21
CA SER A 71 1.39 15.37 -12.18
C SER A 71 1.92 15.89 -13.52
N ASP A 72 2.70 15.10 -14.27
CA ASP A 72 3.26 15.51 -15.56
C ASP A 72 2.41 15.13 -16.79
N PHE A 73 1.30 14.42 -16.60
CA PHE A 73 0.40 14.07 -17.70
C PHE A 73 -0.24 15.33 -18.32
N MET A 74 -0.51 16.35 -17.51
CA MET A 74 -1.05 17.63 -17.98
C MET A 74 -0.02 18.49 -18.73
N ASN A 75 1.27 18.43 -18.35
CA ASN A 75 2.33 19.16 -19.05
C ASN A 75 2.59 18.59 -20.45
N GLY A 76 2.52 17.26 -20.62
CA GLY A 76 2.66 16.62 -21.93
C GLY A 76 1.51 16.89 -22.90
N ALA A 77 0.29 17.11 -22.39
CA ALA A 77 -0.88 17.44 -23.21
C ALA A 77 -0.92 18.91 -23.65
N ALA A 78 -0.38 19.82 -22.83
CA ALA A 78 -0.32 21.25 -23.14
C ALA A 78 0.81 21.64 -24.11
N ALA A 79 1.89 20.84 -24.18
CA ALA A 79 3.07 21.13 -25.01
C ALA A 79 2.93 20.75 -26.50
N LYS A 80 1.76 20.28 -26.95
CA LYS A 80 1.51 20.01 -28.38
C LYS A 80 0.72 21.15 -29.03
N LYS A 81 1.42 22.22 -29.39
CA LYS A 81 0.94 23.21 -30.35
C LYS A 81 2.02 23.48 -31.40
#